data_AF-A0A5D3K9A8-F1
#
_entry.id   AF-A0A5D3K9A8-F1
#
_cell.length_a   1.000
_cell.length_b   1.000
_cell.length_c   1.000
_cell.angle_alpha   90.00
_cell.angle_beta   90.00
_cell.angle_gamma   90.00
#
_symmetry.space_group_name_H-M   'P 1'
#
loop_
_entity.id
_entity.type
_entity.pdbx_description
1 polymer ?
#
loop_
_entity_poly.entity_id
_entity_poly.type
_entity_poly.pdbx_seq_one_letter_code
_entity_poly.pdbx_strand_id
1 'polypeptide(L)'
;MDLNQVEDSEARFTAYVAGLGRVIGQAVRMRPLRDYCTGLMLPGERKSVEPMAARTAPARTAAQHQSLLHFVGNASWSDADVLAKIREMVLPAIERSGPIEAWIIDDTSFPKQGKHSVGVHHQYCGQLGKQANCQVAVSLSIANHAASLPVAYR
;
A
#
# COMPACT_ATOMS: atom_id res chain seq x y z
N MET A 1 -12.38 -0.46 23.61
CA MET A 1 -11.62 0.34 22.64
C MET A 1 -11.89 1.79 22.99
N ASP A 2 -10.87 2.57 23.33
CA ASP A 2 -11.03 3.95 23.81
C ASP A 2 -11.47 4.85 22.65
N LEU A 3 -12.60 5.53 22.80
CA LEU A 3 -13.20 6.40 21.78
C LEU A 3 -12.23 7.51 21.34
N ASN A 4 -11.42 8.02 22.27
CA ASN A 4 -10.43 9.05 21.98
C ASN A 4 -9.27 8.55 21.11
N GLN A 5 -8.87 7.27 21.23
CA GLN A 5 -7.84 6.67 20.38
C GLN A 5 -8.36 6.38 18.96
N VAL A 6 -9.66 6.10 18.83
CA VAL A 6 -10.30 5.87 17.53
C VAL A 6 -10.42 7.18 16.75
N GLU A 7 -10.86 8.25 17.40
CA GLU A 7 -10.93 9.59 16.80
C GLU A 7 -9.55 10.10 16.35
N ASP A 8 -8.50 9.90 17.16
CA ASP A 8 -7.12 10.22 16.78
C ASP A 8 -6.65 9.42 15.55
N SER A 9 -6.97 8.13 15.50
CA SER A 9 -6.58 7.24 14.40
C SER A 9 -7.26 7.62 13.08
N GLU A 10 -8.55 7.96 13.12
CA GLU A 10 -9.31 8.39 11.94
C GLU A 10 -8.82 9.75 11.41
N ALA A 11 -8.53 10.70 12.30
CA ALA A 11 -7.96 11.99 11.93
C ALA A 11 -6.58 11.84 11.28
N ARG A 12 -5.71 11.01 11.87
CA ARG A 12 -4.37 10.70 11.32
C ARG A 12 -4.46 10.01 9.96
N PHE A 13 -5.36 9.03 9.82
CA PHE A 13 -5.59 8.36 8.54
C PHE A 13 -6.07 9.35 7.47
N THR A 14 -7.02 10.22 7.82
CA THR A 14 -7.55 11.24 6.91
C THR A 14 -6.46 12.20 6.45
N ALA A 15 -5.63 12.71 7.38
CA ALA A 15 -4.51 13.59 7.07
C ALA A 15 -3.47 12.91 6.17
N TYR A 16 -3.15 11.64 6.47
CA TYR A 16 -2.21 10.85 5.67
C TYR A 16 -2.69 10.66 4.23
N VAL A 17 -3.94 10.21 4.05
CA VAL A 17 -4.54 10.01 2.72
C VAL A 17 -4.66 11.33 1.95
N ALA A 18 -5.02 12.43 2.63
CA ALA A 18 -5.05 13.75 2.02
C ALA A 18 -3.66 14.21 1.55
N GLY A 19 -2.61 13.87 2.31
CA GLY A 19 -1.22 14.12 1.93
C GLY A 19 -0.80 13.37 0.67
N LEU A 20 -1.14 12.07 0.57
CA LEU A 20 -0.93 11.27 -0.64
C LEU A 20 -1.72 11.82 -1.83
N GLY A 21 -2.93 12.30 -1.59
CA GLY A 21 -3.78 12.90 -2.60
C GLY A 21 -3.14 14.00 -3.44
N ARG A 22 -2.17 14.73 -2.86
CA ARG A 22 -1.44 15.80 -3.54
C ARG A 22 -0.58 15.31 -4.71
N VAL A 23 -0.22 14.03 -4.75
CA VAL A 23 0.63 13.42 -5.79
C VAL A 23 -0.12 12.43 -6.68
N ILE A 24 -1.39 12.17 -6.40
CA ILE A 24 -2.23 11.25 -7.20
C ILE A 24 -2.77 11.91 -8.49
N GLY A 25 -2.50 13.21 -8.67
CA GLY A 25 -2.82 13.98 -9.86
C GLY A 25 -4.24 14.56 -9.81
N GLN A 26 -5.12 14.09 -10.69
CA GLN A 26 -6.46 14.67 -10.86
C GLN A 26 -7.33 14.55 -9.60
N ALA A 27 -8.00 15.64 -9.21
CA ALA A 27 -8.86 15.70 -8.02
C ALA A 27 -9.95 14.61 -7.99
N VAL A 28 -10.45 14.17 -9.15
CA VAL A 28 -11.45 13.08 -9.25
C VAL A 28 -10.95 11.75 -8.65
N ARG A 29 -9.63 11.56 -8.56
CA ARG A 29 -8.99 10.34 -8.04
C ARG A 29 -8.88 10.32 -6.51
N MET A 30 -9.17 11.44 -5.84
CA MET A 30 -9.09 11.54 -4.37
C MET A 30 -10.02 10.58 -3.64
N ARG A 31 -11.26 10.47 -4.11
CA ARG A 31 -12.25 9.57 -3.50
C ARG A 31 -11.87 8.09 -3.71
N PRO A 32 -11.54 7.63 -4.93
CA PRO A 32 -11.04 6.27 -5.14
C PRO A 32 -9.77 5.95 -4.32
N LEU A 33 -8.82 6.88 -4.18
CA LEU A 33 -7.65 6.72 -3.31
C LEU A 33 -8.08 6.43 -1.87
N ARG A 34 -8.93 7.30 -1.30
CA ARG A 34 -9.41 7.14 0.08
C ARG A 34 -10.13 5.82 0.25
N ASP A 35 -11.07 5.50 -0.63
CA ASP A 35 -11.86 4.27 -0.54
C ASP A 35 -10.97 3.03 -0.69
N TYR A 36 -9.94 3.08 -1.54
CA TYR A 36 -8.96 2.01 -1.68
C TYR A 36 -8.15 1.82 -0.39
N CYS A 37 -7.57 2.88 0.16
CA CYS A 37 -6.84 2.82 1.44
C CYS A 37 -7.74 2.34 2.59
N THR A 38 -8.99 2.81 2.65
CA THR A 38 -9.97 2.35 3.65
C THR A 38 -10.27 0.86 3.47
N GLY A 39 -10.50 0.39 2.25
CA GLY A 39 -10.76 -1.04 1.99
C GLY A 39 -9.59 -1.96 2.33
N LEU A 40 -8.35 -1.46 2.26
CA LEU A 40 -7.15 -2.17 2.71
C LEU A 40 -7.08 -2.28 4.24
N MET A 41 -7.50 -1.23 4.96
CA MET A 41 -7.48 -1.21 6.43
C MET A 41 -8.67 -1.93 7.07
N LEU A 42 -9.83 -1.97 6.42
CA LEU A 42 -11.02 -2.66 6.93
C LEU A 42 -10.79 -4.18 7.06
N PRO A 43 -11.36 -4.83 8.08
CA PRO A 43 -11.21 -6.27 8.29
C PRO A 43 -11.71 -7.10 7.10
N GLY A 44 -11.08 -8.26 6.89
CA GLY A 44 -11.46 -9.21 5.85
C GLY A 44 -10.24 -9.89 5.22
N GLU A 45 -10.39 -11.18 4.91
CA GLU A 45 -9.30 -12.02 4.38
C GLU A 45 -8.88 -11.58 2.96
N ARG A 46 -9.85 -11.29 2.09
CA ARG A 46 -9.59 -10.89 0.71
C ARG A 46 -9.51 -9.37 0.56
N LYS A 47 -8.38 -8.90 0.04
CA LYS A 47 -8.07 -7.50 -0.30
C LYS A 47 -8.09 -7.23 -1.81
N SER A 48 -8.87 -8.01 -2.57
CA SER A 48 -9.13 -7.72 -3.98
C SER A 48 -10.20 -6.63 -4.13
N VAL A 49 -10.27 -6.03 -5.32
CA VAL A 49 -11.15 -4.88 -5.62
C VAL A 49 -12.61 -5.15 -5.30
N GLU A 50 -13.14 -6.32 -5.63
CA GLU A 50 -14.55 -6.65 -5.43
C GLU A 50 -14.96 -6.75 -3.94
N PRO A 51 -14.29 -7.56 -3.08
CA PRO A 51 -14.54 -7.54 -1.64
C PRO A 51 -14.34 -6.16 -1.00
N MET A 52 -13.34 -5.39 -1.45
CA MET A 52 -13.14 -4.02 -0.96
C MET A 52 -14.29 -3.09 -1.35
N ALA A 53 -14.79 -3.19 -2.58
CA ALA A 53 -15.94 -2.41 -3.05
C ALA A 53 -17.22 -2.74 -2.25
N ALA A 54 -17.46 -4.02 -1.99
CA ALA A 54 -18.60 -4.48 -1.20
C ALA A 54 -18.57 -3.94 0.25
N ARG A 55 -17.37 -3.83 0.86
CA ARG A 55 -17.20 -3.27 2.21
C ARG A 55 -17.30 -1.76 2.26
N THR A 56 -16.70 -1.07 1.28
CA THR A 56 -16.59 0.40 1.29
C THR A 56 -17.84 1.10 0.77
N ALA A 57 -18.64 0.43 -0.07
CA ALA A 57 -19.88 0.99 -0.60
C ALA A 57 -20.92 -0.09 -0.96
N PRO A 58 -21.47 -0.83 0.03
CA PRO A 58 -22.33 -1.99 -0.19
C PRO A 58 -23.55 -1.70 -1.08
N ALA A 59 -24.19 -0.54 -0.89
CA ALA A 59 -25.36 -0.11 -1.66
C ALA A 59 -25.07 0.21 -3.14
N ARG A 60 -23.79 0.31 -3.53
CA ARG A 60 -23.35 0.67 -4.89
C ARG A 60 -22.11 -0.11 -5.30
N THR A 61 -22.02 -1.37 -4.87
CA THR A 61 -20.85 -2.24 -5.03
C THR A 61 -20.34 -2.29 -6.47
N ALA A 62 -21.23 -2.40 -7.46
CA ALA A 62 -20.83 -2.44 -8.88
C ALA A 62 -20.11 -1.16 -9.33
N ALA A 63 -20.67 0.02 -8.99
CA ALA A 63 -20.05 1.30 -9.33
C ALA A 63 -18.73 1.50 -8.58
N GLN A 64 -18.68 1.10 -7.31
CA GLN A 64 -17.47 1.17 -6.49
C GLN A 64 -16.37 0.24 -7.02
N HIS A 65 -16.73 -0.97 -7.46
CA HIS A 65 -15.81 -1.90 -8.10
C HIS A 65 -15.17 -1.27 -9.33
N GLN A 66 -15.96 -0.71 -10.25
CA GLN A 66 -15.43 -0.06 -11.45
C GLN A 66 -14.52 1.13 -11.11
N SER A 67 -14.93 1.95 -10.13
CA SER A 67 -14.15 3.09 -9.65
C SER A 67 -12.79 2.66 -9.08
N LEU A 68 -12.77 1.64 -8.22
CA LEU A 68 -11.54 1.12 -7.63
C LEU A 68 -10.68 0.44 -8.68
N LEU A 69 -11.25 -0.42 -9.53
CA LEU A 69 -10.52 -1.11 -10.58
C LEU A 69 -9.83 -0.13 -11.52
N HIS A 70 -10.54 0.92 -11.96
CA HIS A 70 -9.95 1.96 -12.78
C HIS A 70 -8.84 2.69 -12.04
N PHE A 71 -9.03 3.02 -10.75
CA PHE A 71 -8.03 3.71 -9.95
C PHE A 71 -6.73 2.91 -9.81
N VAL A 72 -6.77 1.64 -9.41
CA VAL A 72 -5.54 0.83 -9.21
C VAL A 72 -4.97 0.31 -10.54
N GLY A 73 -5.81 -0.01 -11.52
CA GLY A 73 -5.38 -0.70 -12.74
C GLY A 73 -5.08 0.20 -13.94
N ASN A 74 -5.75 1.36 -14.06
CA ASN A 74 -5.74 2.15 -15.29
C ASN A 74 -5.36 3.63 -15.10
N ALA A 75 -5.58 4.19 -13.91
CA ALA A 75 -5.33 5.59 -13.67
C ALA A 75 -3.81 5.87 -13.70
N SER A 76 -3.43 6.95 -14.39
CA SER A 76 -2.04 7.35 -14.60
C SER A 76 -1.43 8.11 -13.40
N TRP A 77 -1.44 7.53 -12.20
CA TRP A 77 -0.68 8.07 -11.06
C TRP A 77 0.70 7.39 -10.98
N SER A 78 1.68 8.12 -10.48
CA SER A 78 3.07 7.68 -10.39
C SER A 78 3.31 7.00 -9.04
N ASP A 79 3.69 5.73 -9.05
CA ASP A 79 4.08 5.00 -7.85
C ASP A 79 5.35 5.61 -7.22
N ALA A 80 6.26 6.12 -8.04
CA ALA A 80 7.44 6.83 -7.59
C ALA A 80 7.10 8.12 -6.82
N ASP A 81 6.11 8.89 -7.28
CA ASP A 81 5.66 10.11 -6.61
C ASP A 81 4.94 9.78 -5.30
N VAL A 82 4.13 8.71 -5.30
CA VAL A 82 3.50 8.20 -4.08
C VAL A 82 4.57 7.80 -3.06
N LEU A 83 5.59 7.04 -3.46
CA LEU A 83 6.67 6.63 -2.57
C LEU A 83 7.51 7.83 -2.09
N ALA A 84 7.79 8.81 -2.95
CA ALA A 84 8.41 10.07 -2.55
C ALA A 84 7.58 10.81 -1.49
N LYS A 85 6.27 10.88 -1.68
CA LYS A 85 5.38 11.53 -0.71
C LYS A 85 5.29 10.78 0.61
N ILE A 86 5.26 9.45 0.59
CA ILE A 86 5.31 8.63 1.80
C ILE A 86 6.60 8.94 2.57
N ARG A 87 7.76 8.97 1.89
CA ARG A 87 9.04 9.32 2.51
C ARG A 87 9.01 10.70 3.18
N GLU A 88 8.52 11.71 2.46
CA GLU A 88 8.38 13.08 2.97
C GLU A 88 7.54 13.14 4.25
N MET A 89 6.43 12.38 4.31
CA MET A 89 5.51 12.41 5.44
C MET A 89 5.96 11.55 6.63
N VAL A 90 6.60 10.40 6.37
CA VAL A 90 6.87 9.38 7.39
C VAL A 90 8.28 9.51 7.98
N LEU A 91 9.28 9.90 7.19
CA LEU A 91 10.67 9.99 7.67
C LEU A 91 10.82 10.90 8.89
N PRO A 92 10.27 12.14 8.92
CA PRO A 92 10.36 12.98 10.10
C PRO A 92 9.69 12.37 11.33
N ALA A 93 8.69 11.52 11.15
CA ALA A 93 8.03 10.84 12.26
C ALA A 93 8.90 9.74 12.87
N ILE A 94 9.67 9.02 12.06
CA ILE A 94 10.63 8.00 12.50
C ILE A 94 11.84 8.66 13.19
N GLU A 95 12.36 9.75 12.63
CA GLU A 95 13.55 10.45 13.16
C GLU A 95 13.32 11.11 14.53
N ARG A 96 12.06 11.39 14.89
CA ARG A 96 11.71 11.81 16.26
C ARG A 96 12.06 10.77 17.32
N SER A 97 12.17 9.50 16.95
CA SER A 97 12.52 8.40 17.85
C SER A 97 14.02 8.06 17.83
N GLY A 98 14.82 8.78 17.05
CA GLY A 98 16.27 8.56 16.91
C GLY A 98 16.74 8.62 15.47
N PRO A 99 18.05 8.78 15.23
CA PRO A 99 18.61 8.83 13.88
C PRO A 99 18.39 7.52 13.13
N ILE A 100 18.41 7.57 11.79
CA ILE A 100 18.47 6.36 10.96
C ILE A 100 19.85 5.72 11.12
N GLU A 101 19.88 4.44 11.46
CA GLU A 101 21.10 3.70 11.78
C GLU A 101 21.37 2.53 10.82
N ALA A 102 20.36 2.09 10.06
CA ALA A 102 20.47 0.93 9.18
C ALA A 102 19.80 1.15 7.81
N TRP A 103 20.39 0.49 6.82
CA TRP A 103 19.82 0.28 5.49
C TRP A 103 19.61 -1.22 5.32
N ILE A 104 18.38 -1.62 5.01
CA ILE A 104 17.95 -3.01 4.92
C ILE A 104 17.58 -3.28 3.48
N ILE A 105 18.23 -4.25 2.87
CA ILE A 105 17.83 -4.82 1.59
C ILE A 105 17.17 -6.15 1.89
N ASP A 106 15.92 -6.30 1.46
CA ASP A 106 15.16 -7.53 1.66
C ASP A 106 14.24 -7.80 0.46
N ASP A 107 14.12 -9.08 0.10
CA ASP A 107 13.22 -9.53 -0.94
C ASP A 107 11.92 -10.10 -0.35
N THR A 108 10.80 -9.75 -0.96
CA THR A 108 9.49 -10.30 -0.61
C THR A 108 8.93 -11.06 -1.79
N SER A 109 8.80 -12.38 -1.63
CA SER A 109 8.25 -13.26 -2.65
C SER A 109 6.74 -13.50 -2.47
N PHE A 110 5.97 -13.42 -3.55
CA PHE A 110 4.54 -13.72 -3.60
C PHE A 110 4.31 -14.95 -4.47
N PRO A 111 3.93 -16.11 -3.89
CA PRO A 111 3.61 -17.32 -4.65
C PRO A 111 2.51 -17.07 -5.69
N LYS A 112 2.69 -17.61 -6.89
CA LYS A 112 1.73 -17.52 -7.99
C LYS A 112 1.51 -18.86 -8.67
N GLN A 113 0.36 -18.98 -9.32
CA GLN A 113 0.07 -20.08 -10.24
C GLN A 113 -0.08 -19.52 -11.66
N GLY A 114 0.36 -20.30 -12.65
CA GLY A 114 0.34 -19.91 -14.07
C GLY A 114 1.39 -18.86 -14.44
N LYS A 115 1.21 -18.23 -15.61
CA LYS A 115 2.19 -17.32 -16.24
C LYS A 115 1.64 -15.94 -16.57
N HIS A 116 0.42 -15.61 -16.13
CA HIS A 116 -0.28 -14.39 -16.52
C HIS A 116 -0.15 -13.23 -15.53
N SER A 117 0.42 -13.46 -14.35
CA SER A 117 0.73 -12.38 -13.41
C SER A 117 1.97 -11.62 -13.88
N VAL A 118 1.92 -10.29 -13.91
CA VAL A 118 3.06 -9.43 -14.33
C VAL A 118 4.29 -9.73 -13.48
N GLY A 119 5.46 -9.97 -14.08
CA GLY A 119 6.69 -10.24 -13.31
C GLY A 119 6.72 -11.59 -12.59
N VAL A 120 5.79 -12.52 -12.88
CA VAL A 120 5.88 -13.90 -12.38
C VAL A 120 6.99 -14.67 -13.10
N HIS A 121 7.79 -15.40 -12.34
CA HIS A 121 8.82 -16.28 -12.88
C HIS A 121 9.03 -17.51 -12.00
N HIS A 122 9.64 -18.56 -12.55
CA HIS A 122 10.07 -19.71 -11.77
C HIS A 122 11.44 -19.43 -11.14
N GLN A 123 11.45 -19.04 -9.87
CA GLN A 123 12.62 -18.56 -9.15
C GLN A 123 12.51 -18.91 -7.66
N TYR A 124 13.52 -18.57 -6.85
CA TYR A 124 13.45 -18.83 -5.41
C TYR A 124 12.32 -18.01 -4.77
N CYS A 125 11.45 -18.67 -4.03
CA CYS A 125 10.35 -18.06 -3.29
C CYS A 125 10.62 -18.23 -1.80
N GLY A 126 11.07 -17.15 -1.14
CA GLY A 126 11.37 -17.15 0.30
C GLY A 126 10.21 -17.67 1.16
N GLN A 127 8.96 -17.30 0.82
CA GLN A 127 7.77 -17.78 1.55
C GLN A 127 7.61 -19.31 1.49
N LEU A 128 8.02 -19.96 0.40
CA LEU A 128 7.90 -21.41 0.22
C LEU A 128 9.21 -22.16 0.52
N GLY A 129 10.32 -21.46 0.74
CA GLY A 129 11.65 -22.03 0.99
C GLY A 129 12.24 -22.82 -0.18
N LYS A 130 11.72 -22.64 -1.41
CA LYS A 130 12.10 -23.41 -2.59
C LYS A 130 11.92 -22.61 -3.88
N GLN A 131 12.44 -23.16 -4.99
CA GLN A 131 12.08 -22.64 -6.30
C GLN A 131 10.61 -22.94 -6.61
N ALA A 132 9.88 -21.91 -7.02
CA ALA A 132 8.47 -21.99 -7.39
C ALA A 132 8.12 -20.84 -8.34
N ASN A 133 6.94 -20.88 -8.94
CA ASN A 133 6.40 -19.70 -9.61
C ASN A 133 6.04 -18.64 -8.57
N CYS A 134 6.70 -17.49 -8.63
CA CYS A 134 6.45 -16.36 -7.76
C CYS A 134 6.77 -15.04 -8.45
N GLN A 135 6.19 -13.96 -7.94
CA GLN A 135 6.71 -12.61 -8.10
C GLN A 135 7.66 -12.34 -6.93
N VAL A 136 8.71 -11.56 -7.14
CA VAL A 136 9.62 -11.13 -6.09
C VAL A 136 9.80 -9.63 -6.22
N ALA A 137 9.62 -8.90 -5.12
CA ALA A 137 9.93 -7.49 -5.02
C ALA A 137 11.13 -7.32 -4.10
N VAL A 138 12.19 -6.67 -4.56
CA VAL A 138 13.35 -6.35 -3.72
C VAL A 138 13.19 -4.91 -3.24
N SER A 139 13.20 -4.71 -1.93
CA SER A 139 13.01 -3.40 -1.32
C SER A 139 14.28 -2.93 -0.63
N LEU A 140 14.47 -1.61 -0.62
CA LEU A 140 15.42 -0.91 0.22
C LEU A 140 14.64 -0.15 1.27
N SER A 141 14.90 -0.47 2.53
CA SER A 141 14.31 0.21 3.68
C SER A 141 15.38 0.89 4.51
N ILE A 142 15.04 2.02 5.10
CA ILE A 142 15.84 2.66 6.15
C ILE A 142 15.21 2.35 7.51
N ALA A 143 16.03 2.23 8.55
CA ALA A 143 15.54 1.88 9.87
C ALA A 143 16.33 2.54 11.00
N ASN A 144 15.64 2.70 12.13
CA ASN A 144 16.23 2.90 13.45
C ASN A 144 15.66 1.84 14.40
N HIS A 145 16.01 1.92 15.68
CA HIS A 145 15.53 0.96 16.68
C HIS A 145 14.00 0.97 16.90
N ALA A 146 13.28 2.01 16.47
CA ALA A 146 11.85 2.14 16.66
C ALA A 146 11.02 1.70 15.44
N ALA A 147 11.51 1.91 14.22
CA ALA A 147 10.74 1.64 13.00
C ALA A 147 11.62 1.48 11.75
N SER A 148 11.03 0.94 10.68
CA SER A 148 11.59 0.92 9.33
C SER A 148 10.62 1.53 8.31
N LEU A 149 11.17 2.02 7.20
CA LEU A 149 10.44 2.62 6.09
C LEU A 149 11.03 2.17 4.75
N PRO A 150 10.24 1.53 3.87
CA PRO A 150 10.64 1.28 2.49
C PRO A 150 10.82 2.61 1.74
N VAL A 151 11.98 2.79 1.10
CA VAL A 151 12.37 4.02 0.39
C VAL A 151 12.61 3.82 -1.10
N ALA A 152 12.81 2.57 -1.54
CA ALA A 152 12.89 2.19 -2.95
C ALA A 152 12.54 0.70 -3.11
N TYR A 153 12.15 0.31 -4.32
CA TYR A 153 11.93 -1.09 -4.67
C TYR A 153 12.18 -1.38 -6.16
N ARG A 154 12.37 -2.65 -6.48
CA ARG A 154 12.47 -3.21 -7.85
C ARG A 154 11.70 -4.51 -7.97
#